data_AF-A0A7I8CTN0-F1
#
_entry.id   AF-A0A7I8CTN0-F1
#
_cell.length_a   1.000
_cell.length_b   1.000
_cell.length_c   1.000
_cell.angle_alpha   90.00
_cell.angle_beta   90.00
_cell.angle_gamma   90.00
#
_symmetry.space_group_name_H-M   'P 1'
#
loop_
_entity.id
_entity.type
_entity.pdbx_description
1 polymer ?
#
loop_
_entity_poly.entity_id
_entity_poly.type
_entity_poly.pdbx_seq_one_letter_code
_entity_poly.pdbx_strand_id
1 'polypeptide(L)'
;MNHADQAVRHLVHIRSMILRLERLLHDDDTGEASPVTSPDYWRSRITVLLATNLLPALEAKARVLLARLDTLSAASHSRTQQHPHWTSKYRSTSLGAG
;
A
#
# COMPACT_ATOMS: atom_id res chain seq x y z
N MET A 1 3.79 8.45 -30.88
CA MET A 1 4.32 8.40 -29.49
C MET A 1 4.82 6.99 -29.24
N ASN A 2 6.08 6.83 -28.79
CA ASN A 2 6.69 5.51 -28.65
C ASN A 2 6.17 4.82 -27.38
N HIS A 3 5.87 3.53 -27.44
CA HIS A 3 5.39 2.75 -26.28
C HIS A 3 6.39 2.78 -25.11
N ALA A 4 7.69 2.91 -25.41
CA ALA A 4 8.74 3.07 -24.42
C ALA A 4 8.60 4.38 -23.61
N ASP A 5 8.31 5.51 -24.27
CA ASP A 5 8.12 6.80 -23.59
C ASP A 5 6.90 6.78 -22.66
N GLN A 6 5.86 6.05 -23.06
CA GLN A 6 4.66 5.89 -22.23
C GLN A 6 4.94 5.04 -20.98
N ALA A 7 5.67 3.94 -21.14
CA ALA A 7 6.08 3.09 -20.02
C ALA A 7 6.96 3.85 -19.01
N VAL A 8 7.89 4.69 -19.50
CA VAL A 8 8.74 5.54 -18.65
C VAL A 8 7.88 6.52 -17.84
N ARG A 9 6.95 7.24 -18.49
CA ARG A 9 6.06 8.19 -17.79
C ARG A 9 5.21 7.50 -16.74
N HIS A 10 4.65 6.34 -17.07
CA HIS A 10 3.88 5.53 -16.11
C HIS A 10 4.73 5.12 -14.90
N LEU A 11 5.96 4.66 -15.10
CA LEU A 11 6.83 4.26 -13.99
C LEU A 11 7.25 5.44 -13.11
N VAL A 12 7.53 6.61 -13.71
CA VAL A 12 7.81 7.84 -12.95
C VAL A 12 6.60 8.24 -12.10
N HIS A 13 5.40 8.20 -12.69
CA HIS A 13 4.16 8.51 -11.97
C HIS A 13 3.90 7.54 -10.81
N ILE A 14 4.02 6.23 -11.06
CA ILE A 14 3.84 5.19 -10.03
C ILE A 14 4.86 5.38 -8.90
N ARG A 15 6.13 5.69 -9.22
CA ARG A 15 7.14 5.99 -8.20
C ARG A 15 6.75 7.16 -7.31
N SER A 16 6.27 8.26 -7.90
CA SER A 16 5.82 9.42 -7.13
C SER A 16 4.64 9.10 -6.21
N MET A 17 3.73 8.23 -6.66
CA MET A 17 2.60 7.78 -5.86
C MET A 17 3.01 6.86 -4.71
N ILE A 18 3.96 5.94 -4.94
CA ILE A 18 4.53 5.10 -3.87
C ILE A 18 5.20 5.95 -2.80
N LEU A 19 5.99 6.96 -3.18
CA LEU A 19 6.59 7.89 -2.21
C LEU A 19 5.54 8.66 -1.38
N ARG A 20 4.38 8.96 -1.97
CA ARG A 20 3.27 9.58 -1.23
C ARG A 20 2.65 8.61 -0.24
N LEU A 21 2.47 7.34 -0.61
CA LEU A 21 1.98 6.29 0.29
C LEU A 21 2.92 6.04 1.46
N GLU A 22 4.24 5.99 1.20
CA GLU A 22 5.27 5.88 2.24
C GLU A 22 5.13 7.01 3.28
N ARG A 23 4.84 8.24 2.85
CA ARG A 23 4.60 9.37 3.75
C ARG A 23 3.28 9.28 4.51
N LEU A 24 2.17 8.93 3.85
CA LEU A 24 0.87 8.78 4.52
C LEU A 24 0.90 7.72 5.62
N LEU A 25 1.60 6.60 5.39
CA LEU A 25 1.82 5.58 6.41
C LEU A 25 2.63 6.10 7.59
N HIS A 26 3.57 7.03 7.36
CA HIS A 26 4.38 7.62 8.42
C HIS A 26 3.60 8.66 9.23
N ASP A 27 2.79 9.47 8.56
CA ASP A 27 2.05 10.59 9.18
C ASP A 27 0.76 10.15 9.90
N ASP A 28 0.47 8.84 9.93
CA ASP A 28 -0.79 8.22 10.44
C ASP A 28 -2.06 8.80 9.80
N ASP A 29 -1.90 9.48 8.67
CA ASP A 29 -2.99 10.12 7.95
C ASP A 29 -3.68 9.07 7.07
N THR A 30 -4.79 8.52 7.57
CA THR A 30 -5.71 7.66 6.81
C THR A 30 -6.52 8.46 5.79
N GLY A 31 -5.87 9.42 5.10
CA GLY A 31 -6.48 10.33 4.14
C GLY A 31 -7.47 9.58 3.24
N GLU A 32 -8.58 10.25 2.91
CA GLU A 32 -9.78 9.63 2.31
C GLU A 32 -9.47 8.46 1.39
N ALA A 33 -10.15 7.33 1.64
CA ALA A 33 -9.99 6.06 0.95
C ALA A 33 -10.25 6.20 -0.56
N SER A 34 -9.23 6.66 -1.27
CA SER A 34 -9.20 6.74 -2.72
C SER A 34 -8.44 5.54 -3.26
N PRO A 35 -8.83 4.97 -4.41
CA PRO A 35 -8.10 3.85 -5.01
C PRO A 35 -6.59 4.13 -5.16
N VAL A 36 -6.20 5.39 -5.40
CA VAL A 36 -4.79 5.81 -5.53
C VAL A 36 -4.02 5.84 -4.20
N THR A 37 -4.72 5.76 -3.07
CA THR A 37 -4.14 5.62 -1.73
C THR A 37 -3.99 4.15 -1.30
N SER A 38 -4.51 3.20 -2.09
CA SER A 38 -4.36 1.77 -1.84
C SER A 38 -3.08 1.21 -2.46
N PRO A 39 -2.22 0.52 -1.69
CA PRO A 39 -1.07 -0.20 -2.24
C PRO A 39 -1.46 -1.27 -3.28
N ASP A 40 -2.58 -1.97 -3.10
CA ASP A 40 -3.06 -3.03 -3.99
C ASP A 40 -3.44 -2.53 -5.38
N TYR A 41 -3.97 -1.31 -5.47
CA TYR A 41 -4.25 -0.64 -6.74
C TYR A 41 -2.97 -0.48 -7.57
N TRP A 42 -1.89 0.00 -6.95
CA TRP A 42 -0.61 0.19 -7.62
C TRP A 42 0.08 -1.14 -7.94
N ARG A 43 -0.08 -2.16 -7.07
CA ARG A 43 0.42 -3.52 -7.33
C ARG A 43 -0.16 -4.07 -8.63
N SER A 44 -1.48 -3.95 -8.78
CA SER A 44 -2.20 -4.40 -9.98
C SER A 44 -1.72 -3.69 -11.25
N ARG A 45 -1.46 -2.38 -11.17
CA ARG A 45 -0.95 -1.58 -12.29
C ARG A 45 0.47 -1.98 -12.70
N ILE A 46 1.35 -2.25 -11.74
CA ILE A 46 2.72 -2.72 -12.03
C ILE A 46 2.69 -4.13 -12.65
N THR A 47 1.84 -5.04 -12.16
CA THR A 47 1.67 -6.37 -12.74
C THR A 47 1.24 -6.31 -14.20
N VAL A 48 0.28 -5.44 -14.54
CA VAL A 48 -0.14 -5.22 -15.93
C VAL A 48 1.00 -4.67 -16.78
N LEU A 49 1.81 -3.73 -16.25
CA LEU A 49 2.98 -3.21 -16.95
C LEU A 49 4.03 -4.31 -17.20
N LEU A 50 4.31 -5.16 -16.21
CA LEU A 50 5.24 -6.28 -16.33
C LEU A 50 4.77 -7.34 -17.33
N ALA A 51 3.47 -7.47 -17.56
CA ALA A 51 2.91 -8.35 -18.59
C ALA A 51 3.10 -7.80 -20.02
N THR A 52 3.55 -6.55 -20.18
CA THR A 52 3.92 -5.98 -21.48
C THR A 52 5.39 -6.23 -21.79
N ASN A 53 5.77 -6.21 -23.07
CA ASN A 53 7.16 -6.40 -23.50
C ASN A 53 7.99 -5.13 -23.19
N LEU A 54 8.38 -4.99 -21.92
CA LEU A 54 9.21 -3.89 -21.44
C LEU A 54 10.68 -4.10 -21.79
N LEU A 55 11.41 -3.00 -21.93
CA LEU A 55 12.87 -3.05 -21.94
C LEU A 55 13.37 -3.61 -20.59
N PRO A 56 14.44 -4.42 -20.56
CA PRO A 56 14.95 -5.05 -19.32
C PRO A 56 15.22 -4.05 -18.18
N ALA A 57 15.70 -2.85 -18.52
CA ALA A 57 15.94 -1.80 -17.54
C ALA A 57 14.66 -1.24 -16.90
N LEU A 58 13.53 -1.23 -17.63
CA LEU A 58 12.23 -0.81 -17.11
C LEU A 58 11.58 -1.91 -16.29
N GLU A 59 11.73 -3.16 -16.71
CA GLU A 59 11.28 -4.33 -15.97
C GLU A 59 11.95 -4.41 -14.59
N ALA A 60 13.27 -4.21 -14.51
CA ALA A 60 14.00 -4.15 -13.25
C ALA A 60 13.47 -3.06 -12.31
N LYS A 61 13.19 -1.85 -12.85
CA LYS A 61 12.58 -0.76 -12.07
C LYS A 61 11.19 -1.11 -11.58
N ALA A 62 10.35 -1.72 -12.42
CA ALA A 62 9.01 -2.16 -12.07
C ALA A 62 9.04 -3.20 -10.92
N ARG A 63 9.96 -4.18 -10.97
CA ARG A 63 10.15 -5.17 -9.89
C ARG A 63 10.58 -4.53 -8.57
N VAL A 64 11.46 -3.54 -8.60
CA VAL A 64 11.87 -2.79 -7.39
C VAL A 64 10.67 -2.05 -6.77
N LEU A 65 9.84 -1.43 -7.60
CA LEU A 65 8.63 -0.75 -7.12
C LEU A 65 7.60 -1.74 -6.56
N LEU A 66 7.48 -2.93 -7.15
CA LEU A 66 6.62 -3.99 -6.64
C LEU A 66 7.07 -4.44 -5.24
N ALA A 67 8.36 -4.72 -5.05
CA ALA A 67 8.88 -5.12 -3.74
C ALA A 67 8.65 -4.06 -2.63
N ARG A 68 8.70 -2.77 -2.99
CA ARG A 68 8.34 -1.69 -2.07
C ARG A 68 6.87 -1.72 -1.67
N LEU A 69 5.97 -1.91 -2.63
CA LEU A 69 4.53 -2.03 -2.34
C LEU A 69 4.22 -3.23 -1.45
N ASP A 70 4.91 -4.35 -1.64
CA ASP A 70 4.75 -5.55 -0.81
C ASP A 70 5.12 -5.27 0.65
N THR A 71 6.18 -4.49 0.86
CA THR A 71 6.60 -4.04 2.20
C THR A 71 5.57 -3.10 2.82
N LEU A 72 5.02 -2.16 2.06
CA LEU A 72 3.99 -1.23 2.54
C LEU A 72 2.70 -1.95 2.93
N SER A 73 2.30 -2.94 2.12
CA SER A 73 1.15 -3.79 2.42
C SER A 73 1.38 -4.60 3.70
N ALA A 74 2.56 -5.23 3.86
CA ALA A 74 2.86 -5.95 5.11
C ALA A 74 2.85 -5.04 6.35
N ALA A 75 3.35 -3.80 6.23
CA ALA A 75 3.36 -2.81 7.30
C ALA A 75 1.94 -2.33 7.67
N SER A 76 1.08 -2.08 6.69
CA SER A 76 -0.31 -1.68 6.94
C SER A 76 -1.12 -2.81 7.58
N HIS A 77 -0.98 -4.06 7.11
CA HIS A 77 -1.64 -5.22 7.71
C HIS A 77 -1.17 -5.46 9.16
N SER A 78 0.12 -5.29 9.43
CA SER A 78 0.68 -5.42 10.78
C SER A 78 0.10 -4.36 11.74
N ARG A 79 -0.11 -3.12 11.27
CA ARG A 79 -0.74 -2.06 12.07
C ARG A 79 -2.19 -2.38 12.42
N THR A 80 -2.98 -2.86 11.45
CA THR A 80 -4.36 -3.27 11.70
C THR A 80 -4.45 -4.41 12.71
N GLN A 81 -3.50 -5.34 12.70
CA GLN A 81 -3.42 -6.44 13.68
C GLN A 81 -2.89 -6.00 15.05
N GLN A 82 -2.02 -4.99 15.11
CA GLN A 82 -1.51 -4.38 16.35
C GLN A 82 -2.47 -3.40 17.01
N HIS A 83 -3.66 -3.19 16.45
CA HIS A 83 -4.76 -2.50 17.12
C HIS A 83 -5.81 -3.52 17.64
N PRO A 84 -5.46 -4.48 18.53
CA PRO A 84 -6.48 -5.19 19.27
C PRO A 84 -7.12 -4.16 20.20
N HIS A 85 -8.29 -3.67 19.79
CA HIS A 85 -9.17 -2.88 20.63
C HIS A 85 -9.29 -3.59 21.99
N TRP A 86 -8.65 -3.05 23.02
CA TRP A 86 -8.93 -3.46 24.38
C TRP A 86 -10.30 -2.88 24.72
N THR A 87 -11.38 -3.57 24.34
CA THR A 87 -12.69 -3.35 24.98
C THR A 87 -13.00 -4.56 25.85
N SER A 88 -12.02 -4.98 26.65
CA SER A 88 -12.25 -5.80 27.83
C SER A 88 -12.21 -4.89 29.06
N LYS A 89 -13.24 -4.06 29.22
CA LYS A 89 -13.46 -3.37 30.49
C LYS A 89 -14.94 -3.07 30.76
N TYR A 90 -15.81 -4.05 30.50
CA TYR A 90 -17.03 -4.18 31.30
C TYR A 90 -16.76 -5.26 32.35
N ARG A 91 -16.09 -4.78 33.40
CA ARG A 91 -16.07 -5.33 34.74
C ARG A 91 -17.45 -5.92 35.07
N SER A 92 -17.51 -7.24 35.24
CA SER A 92 -18.63 -7.92 35.88
C SER A 92 -18.86 -7.29 37.26
N THR A 93 -19.88 -6.45 37.36
CA THR A 93 -20.32 -5.92 38.65
C THR A 93 -20.99 -7.06 39.39
N SER A 94 -20.36 -7.45 40.49
CA SER A 94 -20.94 -8.25 41.56
C SER A 94 -22.30 -7.68 41.99
N LEU A 95 -23.33 -8.51 42.07
CA LEU A 95 -24.44 -8.26 42.98
C LEU A 95 -24.82 -9.58 43.66
N GLY A 96 -24.19 -9.82 44.80
CA GLY A 96 -24.79 -10.65 45.84
C GLY A 96 -25.78 -9.82 46.65
N ALA A 97 -26.96 -10.38 46.84
CA ALA A 97 -27.90 -10.14 47.93
C ALA A 97 -28.94 -11.27 47.74
N GLY A 98 -29.17 -12.17 48.69
CA GLY A 98 -29.31 -11.98 50.13
C GLY A 98 -30.69 -12.51 50.46
#